data_AF-A0A7W4EC13-F1
#
_entry.id   AF-A0A7W4EC13-F1
#
_cell.length_a   1.000
_cell.length_b   1.000
_cell.length_c   1.000
_cell.angle_alpha   90.00
_cell.angle_beta   90.00
_cell.angle_gamma   90.00
#
_symmetry.space_group_name_H-M   'P 1'
#
loop_
_entity.id
_entity.type
_entity.pdbx_description
1 polymer ?
#
loop_
_entity_poly.entity_id
_entity_poly.type
_entity_poly.pdbx_seq_one_letter_code
_entity_poly.pdbx_strand_id
1 'polypeptide(L)'
;MKERILKVGKGVLVALALVVGFSSCEKKEDTPIAMTEVSQVALPQDAQASVNSARAKWCWCTDYIKNRLGYWGVKAGDAKDMGSWLTKIGWKKVPSFSATDLPRNKDIIIFQPGAHGAHSSAGHIGMVASAQNVRGNILVRIVGANHEGKGKNKRPTWTEYDCTNVSIWEIQSLQQSGVSLYRK
;
A
#
# COMPACT_ATOMS: atom_id res chain seq x y z
N MET A 1 9.51 -75.94 -51.37
CA MET A 1 8.60 -76.82 -50.60
C MET A 1 8.19 -76.12 -49.31
N LYS A 2 6.88 -75.99 -49.07
CA LYS A 2 6.11 -75.83 -47.80
C LYS A 2 6.77 -75.10 -46.61
N GLU A 3 6.30 -73.90 -46.25
CA GLU A 3 5.25 -73.53 -45.26
C GLU A 3 5.82 -73.17 -43.86
N ARG A 4 5.77 -71.88 -43.47
CA ARG A 4 4.90 -71.21 -42.45
C ARG A 4 5.24 -71.57 -40.98
N ILE A 5 5.45 -70.62 -40.08
CA ILE A 5 4.47 -70.00 -39.13
C ILE A 5 5.21 -68.85 -38.38
N LEU A 6 4.82 -67.56 -38.48
CA LEU A 6 4.04 -66.73 -37.51
C LEU A 6 4.54 -66.77 -36.04
N LYS A 7 4.60 -65.72 -35.19
CA LYS A 7 4.18 -64.29 -35.18
C LYS A 7 4.70 -63.65 -33.87
N VAL A 8 5.06 -62.35 -33.93
CA VAL A 8 4.72 -61.23 -32.98
C VAL A 8 5.32 -61.26 -31.57
N GLY A 9 5.79 -60.16 -30.95
CA GLY A 9 5.67 -58.72 -31.23
C GLY A 9 6.79 -57.94 -30.54
N LYS A 10 7.34 -56.91 -31.18
CA LYS A 10 6.93 -55.49 -31.09
C LYS A 10 7.16 -54.85 -29.71
N GLY A 11 8.27 -54.13 -29.62
CA GLY A 11 8.22 -52.69 -29.38
C GLY A 11 8.44 -52.21 -27.94
N VAL A 12 9.68 -51.82 -27.66
CA VAL A 12 10.06 -50.88 -26.60
C VAL A 12 9.37 -49.54 -26.81
N LEU A 13 8.81 -48.92 -25.76
CA LEU A 13 8.68 -47.47 -25.65
C LEU A 13 8.46 -47.02 -24.18
N VAL A 14 9.37 -46.14 -23.76
CA VAL A 14 9.37 -45.35 -22.53
C VAL A 14 8.30 -44.25 -22.62
N ALA A 15 7.54 -43.96 -21.55
CA ALA A 15 6.98 -42.63 -21.31
C ALA A 15 6.46 -42.42 -19.88
N LEU A 16 7.06 -41.40 -19.24
CA LEU A 16 6.54 -40.40 -18.30
C LEU A 16 5.32 -40.71 -17.40
N ALA A 17 5.58 -40.62 -16.10
CA ALA A 17 4.57 -40.45 -15.06
C ALA A 17 3.94 -39.05 -15.12
N LEU A 18 2.62 -39.00 -15.25
CA LEU A 18 1.77 -37.87 -14.85
C LEU A 18 0.59 -38.46 -14.07
N VAL A 19 0.63 -38.39 -12.75
CA VAL A 19 -0.55 -38.57 -11.90
C VAL A 19 -0.81 -37.25 -11.20
N VAL A 20 -1.64 -36.43 -11.82
CA VAL A 20 -2.36 -35.35 -11.12
C VAL A 20 -3.50 -36.04 -10.36
N GLY A 21 -3.25 -36.33 -9.09
CA GLY A 21 -4.27 -36.81 -8.16
C GLY A 21 -4.95 -35.62 -7.47
N PHE A 22 -6.11 -35.21 -7.97
CA PHE A 22 -7.06 -34.44 -7.16
C PHE A 22 -7.70 -35.41 -6.18
N SER A 23 -7.27 -35.38 -4.91
CA SER A 23 -7.88 -36.18 -3.85
C SER A 23 -8.99 -35.38 -3.17
N SER A 24 -10.22 -35.77 -3.50
CA SER A 24 -11.38 -35.89 -2.62
C SER A 24 -11.42 -35.07 -1.33
N CYS A 25 -12.34 -34.10 -1.26
CA CYS A 25 -12.81 -33.51 -0.01
C CYS A 25 -13.65 -34.53 0.77
N GLU A 26 -13.01 -35.36 1.59
CA GLU A 26 -13.71 -36.09 2.65
C GLU A 26 -14.03 -35.15 3.81
N LYS A 27 -15.32 -35.07 4.15
CA LYS A 27 -15.85 -34.35 5.30
C LYS A 27 -15.43 -35.13 6.56
N LYS A 28 -14.47 -34.59 7.33
CA LYS A 28 -14.12 -35.10 8.67
C LYS A 28 -14.58 -34.12 9.75
N GLU A 29 -15.10 -34.72 10.81
CA GLU A 29 -15.81 -34.11 11.93
C GLU A 29 -15.01 -33.03 12.68
N ASP A 30 -15.76 -32.05 13.17
CA ASP A 30 -15.30 -30.88 13.92
C ASP A 30 -14.58 -31.28 15.21
N THR A 31 -13.24 -31.29 15.16
CA THR A 31 -12.43 -30.98 16.33
C THR A 31 -12.23 -29.46 16.35
N PRO A 32 -12.53 -28.74 17.46
CA PRO A 32 -12.25 -27.32 17.52
C PRO A 32 -10.73 -27.15 17.46
N ILE A 33 -10.22 -26.78 16.30
CA ILE A 33 -8.86 -26.31 16.16
C ILE A 33 -8.78 -25.06 17.02
N ALA A 34 -8.15 -25.19 18.19
CA ALA A 34 -7.72 -24.03 18.94
C ALA A 34 -6.92 -23.16 17.97
N MET A 35 -7.47 -22.00 17.60
CA MET A 35 -6.75 -21.05 16.78
C MET A 35 -5.63 -20.50 17.62
N THR A 36 -4.49 -21.20 17.62
CA THR A 36 -3.24 -20.66 18.11
C THR A 36 -2.97 -19.42 17.27
N GLU A 37 -3.01 -18.27 17.92
CA GLU A 37 -2.70 -16.98 17.31
C GLU A 37 -1.32 -17.11 16.63
N VAL A 38 -1.31 -17.16 15.30
CA VAL A 38 -0.06 -17.29 14.55
C VAL A 38 0.68 -15.97 14.75
N SER A 39 1.67 -15.99 15.64
CA SER A 39 2.55 -14.86 15.87
C SER A 39 3.16 -14.47 14.52
N GLN A 40 2.86 -13.25 14.05
CA GLN A 40 3.25 -12.71 12.74
C GLN A 40 4.77 -12.66 12.49
N VAL A 41 5.56 -13.10 13.46
CA VAL A 41 7.03 -12.99 13.49
C VAL A 41 7.72 -14.05 12.60
N ALA A 42 7.00 -15.06 12.08
CA ALA A 42 7.61 -16.18 11.33
C ALA A 42 7.03 -16.44 9.92
N LEU A 43 6.26 -15.52 9.35
CA LEU A 43 5.69 -15.73 8.01
C LEU A 43 6.70 -15.37 6.89
N PRO A 44 6.80 -16.20 5.84
CA PRO A 44 7.44 -15.82 4.58
C PRO A 44 6.91 -14.46 4.06
N GLN A 45 7.76 -13.66 3.41
CA GLN A 45 7.43 -12.27 3.04
C GLN A 45 6.20 -12.16 2.12
N ASP A 46 5.98 -13.15 1.26
CA ASP A 46 4.82 -13.33 0.39
C ASP A 46 3.54 -13.71 1.15
N ALA A 47 3.66 -14.57 2.16
CA ALA A 47 2.56 -14.88 3.08
C ALA A 47 2.19 -13.67 3.93
N GLN A 48 3.18 -12.90 4.41
CA GLN A 48 2.94 -11.66 5.15
C GLN A 48 2.29 -10.59 4.27
N ALA A 49 2.70 -10.45 3.01
CA ALA A 49 2.05 -9.56 2.05
C ALA A 49 0.60 -9.97 1.78
N SER A 50 0.32 -11.27 1.67
CA SER A 50 -1.03 -11.81 1.48
C SER A 50 -1.92 -11.57 2.70
N VAL A 51 -1.41 -11.80 3.91
CA VAL A 51 -2.10 -11.49 5.17
C VAL A 51 -2.35 -9.98 5.32
N ASN A 52 -1.35 -9.15 5.01
CA ASN A 52 -1.49 -7.69 5.04
C ASN A 52 -2.53 -7.21 4.02
N SER A 53 -2.61 -7.85 2.85
CA SER A 53 -3.62 -7.56 1.85
C SER A 53 -5.02 -7.97 2.34
N ALA A 54 -5.16 -9.15 2.93
CA ALA A 54 -6.42 -9.66 3.45
C ALA A 54 -6.98 -8.83 4.62
N ARG A 55 -6.11 -8.24 5.45
CA ARG A 55 -6.51 -7.36 6.56
C ARG A 55 -6.70 -5.89 6.17
N ALA A 56 -6.21 -5.49 4.99
CA ALA A 56 -6.26 -4.11 4.58
C ALA A 56 -7.71 -3.66 4.38
N LYS A 57 -7.98 -2.41 4.75
CA LYS A 57 -9.30 -1.78 4.62
C LYS A 57 -9.19 -0.45 3.91
N TRP A 58 -10.34 0.11 3.54
CA TRP A 58 -10.36 1.48 3.06
C TRP A 58 -9.94 2.43 4.21
N CYS A 59 -9.00 3.33 3.94
CA CYS A 59 -8.42 4.23 4.93
C CYS A 59 -8.74 5.69 4.65
N TRP A 60 -8.93 6.47 5.73
CA TRP A 60 -8.81 7.92 5.66
C TRP A 60 -7.35 8.33 5.44
N CYS A 61 -7.12 9.56 4.95
CA CYS A 61 -5.77 10.08 4.73
C CYS A 61 -4.90 10.07 6.01
N THR A 62 -5.51 10.34 7.17
CA THR A 62 -4.84 10.31 8.47
C THR A 62 -4.54 8.89 8.94
N ASP A 63 -5.40 7.90 8.60
CA ASP A 63 -5.17 6.48 8.89
C ASP A 63 -3.93 5.95 8.21
N TYR A 64 -3.77 6.26 6.92
CA TYR A 64 -2.59 5.85 6.16
C TYR A 64 -1.29 6.36 6.79
N ILE A 65 -1.25 7.65 7.16
CA ILE A 65 -0.04 8.22 7.76
C ILE A 65 0.27 7.56 9.11
N LYS A 66 -0.72 7.35 9.97
CA LYS A 66 -0.50 6.62 11.24
C LYS A 66 0.03 5.22 11.02
N ASN A 67 -0.61 4.43 10.16
CA ASN A 67 -0.21 3.05 9.88
C ASN A 67 1.21 3.01 9.30
N ARG A 68 1.51 3.91 8.37
CA ARG A 68 2.85 4.04 7.77
C ARG A 68 3.93 4.42 8.79
N LEU A 69 3.57 5.13 9.85
CA LEU A 69 4.45 5.48 10.95
C LEU A 69 4.50 4.43 12.07
N GLY A 70 3.72 3.35 11.96
CA GLY A 70 3.66 2.28 12.95
C GLY A 70 2.71 2.53 14.13
N TYR A 71 1.78 3.48 14.01
CA TYR A 71 0.82 3.85 15.06
C TYR A 71 -0.60 3.36 14.74
N TRP A 72 -0.75 2.07 14.49
CA TRP A 72 -2.05 1.46 14.17
C TRP A 72 -3.09 1.68 15.29
N GLY A 73 -4.35 1.91 14.91
CA GLY A 73 -5.46 2.06 15.85
C GLY A 73 -5.54 3.41 16.59
N VAL A 74 -4.53 4.27 16.49
CA VAL A 74 -4.58 5.63 17.06
C VAL A 74 -5.67 6.45 16.37
N LYS A 75 -6.46 7.24 17.11
CA LYS A 75 -7.39 8.22 16.54
C LYS A 75 -6.62 9.52 16.26
N ALA A 76 -6.58 9.97 14.99
CA ALA A 76 -5.78 11.14 14.57
C ALA A 76 -6.60 12.40 14.28
N GLY A 77 -7.92 12.39 14.47
CA GLY A 77 -8.76 13.53 14.09
C GLY A 77 -8.62 13.90 12.61
N ASP A 78 -8.85 15.18 12.30
CA ASP A 78 -8.73 15.73 10.97
C ASP A 78 -7.27 15.99 10.57
N ALA A 79 -7.00 15.99 9.27
CA ALA A 79 -5.65 16.19 8.74
C ALA A 79 -5.03 17.53 9.15
N LYS A 80 -5.83 18.60 9.20
CA LYS A 80 -5.40 19.94 9.62
C LYS A 80 -4.78 19.97 11.03
N ASP A 81 -5.22 19.08 11.92
CA ASP A 81 -4.87 19.04 13.34
C ASP A 81 -3.71 18.08 13.63
N MET A 82 -3.31 17.26 12.65
CA MET A 82 -2.27 16.24 12.84
C MET A 82 -0.89 16.81 13.18
N GLY A 83 -0.64 18.10 12.95
CA GLY A 83 0.64 18.73 13.24
C GLY A 83 1.09 18.56 14.70
N SER A 84 0.18 18.80 15.66
CA SER A 84 0.47 18.65 17.09
C SER A 84 0.81 17.20 17.46
N TRP A 85 0.10 16.23 16.86
CA TRP A 85 0.38 14.81 17.06
C TRP A 85 1.74 14.41 16.50
N LEU A 86 2.07 14.86 15.27
CA LEU A 86 3.38 14.63 14.65
C LEU A 86 4.51 15.16 15.52
N THR A 87 4.37 16.37 16.07
CA THR A 87 5.35 16.93 17.01
C THR A 87 5.50 16.10 18.27
N LYS A 88 4.40 15.60 18.84
CA LYS A 88 4.44 14.72 20.02
C LYS A 88 5.21 13.42 19.77
N ILE A 89 5.12 12.85 18.57
CA ILE A 89 5.89 11.65 18.18
C ILE A 89 7.26 11.99 17.56
N GLY A 90 7.74 13.20 17.79
CA GLY A 90 9.10 13.64 17.50
C GLY A 90 9.36 13.98 16.04
N TRP A 91 8.36 14.39 15.27
CA TRP A 91 8.55 15.04 13.97
C TRP A 91 8.64 16.55 14.14
N LYS A 92 9.55 17.19 13.43
CA LYS A 92 9.79 18.64 13.52
C LYS A 92 9.13 19.34 12.34
N LYS A 93 8.41 20.43 12.62
CA LYS A 93 7.87 21.28 11.56
C LYS A 93 9.03 21.92 10.79
N VAL A 94 9.01 21.80 9.47
CA VAL A 94 9.94 22.49 8.59
C VAL A 94 9.47 23.95 8.48
N PRO A 95 10.32 24.94 8.81
CA PRO A 95 9.88 26.34 8.91
C PRO A 95 9.52 26.96 7.56
N SER A 96 10.22 26.56 6.49
CA SER A 96 9.98 27.02 5.13
C SER A 96 10.48 26.02 4.11
N PHE A 97 9.94 26.11 2.90
CA PHE A 97 10.46 25.40 1.73
C PHE A 97 10.40 26.33 0.51
N SER A 98 11.28 26.11 -0.45
CA SER A 98 11.39 26.95 -1.64
C SER A 98 11.85 26.14 -2.85
N ALA A 99 11.94 26.80 -4.01
CA ALA A 99 12.47 26.18 -5.22
C ALA A 99 13.96 25.79 -5.10
N THR A 100 14.67 26.27 -4.07
CA THR A 100 16.07 25.94 -3.76
C THR A 100 16.24 25.08 -2.50
N ASP A 101 15.21 24.96 -1.65
CA ASP A 101 15.13 24.00 -0.53
C ASP A 101 13.79 23.24 -0.62
N LEU A 102 13.81 22.19 -1.44
CA LEU A 102 12.61 21.42 -1.78
C LEU A 102 12.14 20.55 -0.61
N PRO A 103 10.84 20.21 -0.56
CA PRO A 103 10.35 19.10 0.27
C PRO A 103 11.16 17.83 0.00
N ARG A 104 11.51 17.08 1.05
CA ARG A 104 12.35 15.88 0.94
C ARG A 104 11.50 14.63 0.92
N ASN A 105 12.02 13.57 0.31
CA ASN A 105 11.43 12.24 0.39
C ASN A 105 11.16 11.88 1.87
N LYS A 106 9.96 11.36 2.15
CA LYS A 106 9.42 11.03 3.49
C LYS A 106 9.04 12.20 4.39
N ASP A 107 9.17 13.45 3.95
CA ASP A 107 8.50 14.54 4.66
C ASP A 107 6.99 14.29 4.68
N ILE A 108 6.34 14.62 5.79
CA ILE A 108 4.88 14.59 5.89
C ILE A 108 4.35 15.97 5.55
N ILE A 109 3.41 16.03 4.63
CA ILE A 109 2.80 17.25 4.15
C ILE A 109 1.34 17.31 4.60
N ILE A 110 0.99 18.38 5.32
CA ILE A 110 -0.38 18.71 5.71
C ILE A 110 -0.84 19.88 4.86
N PHE A 111 -1.93 19.69 4.14
CA PHE A 111 -2.70 20.72 3.47
C PHE A 111 -3.80 21.19 4.42
N GLN A 112 -3.78 22.47 4.76
CA GLN A 112 -4.84 23.12 5.50
C GLN A 112 -6.14 23.16 4.68
N PRO A 113 -7.30 23.38 5.31
CA PRO A 113 -8.57 23.33 4.60
C PRO A 113 -8.62 24.25 3.37
N GLY A 114 -9.03 23.70 2.22
CA GLY A 114 -9.08 24.40 0.93
C GLY A 114 -7.75 24.57 0.20
N ALA A 115 -6.61 24.40 0.86
CA ALA A 115 -5.29 24.54 0.22
C ALA A 115 -5.09 23.46 -0.83
N HIS A 116 -4.71 23.86 -2.05
CA HIS A 116 -4.46 22.94 -3.17
C HIS A 116 -5.60 21.94 -3.45
N GLY A 117 -6.86 22.35 -3.23
CA GLY A 117 -8.02 21.49 -3.44
C GLY A 117 -8.27 20.47 -2.32
N ALA A 118 -7.63 20.62 -1.16
CA ALA A 118 -7.90 19.83 0.03
C ALA A 118 -9.33 20.06 0.56
N HIS A 119 -9.85 19.09 1.33
CA HIS A 119 -11.19 19.17 1.91
C HIS A 119 -11.38 20.46 2.71
N SER A 120 -12.50 21.16 2.48
CA SER A 120 -12.73 22.53 2.98
C SER A 120 -12.86 22.65 4.51
N SER A 121 -13.07 21.54 5.23
CA SER A 121 -13.12 21.53 6.70
C SER A 121 -11.99 20.76 7.39
N ALA A 122 -11.53 19.68 6.76
CA ALA A 122 -10.64 18.69 7.38
C ALA A 122 -9.18 18.82 6.90
N GLY A 123 -8.96 19.50 5.78
CA GLY A 123 -7.66 19.51 5.10
C GLY A 123 -7.35 18.16 4.44
N HIS A 124 -6.07 17.92 4.20
CA HIS A 124 -5.57 16.64 3.68
C HIS A 124 -4.12 16.41 4.13
N ILE A 125 -3.67 15.15 4.18
CA ILE A 125 -2.31 14.81 4.59
C ILE A 125 -1.75 13.69 3.73
N GLY A 126 -0.45 13.74 3.46
CA GLY A 126 0.27 12.70 2.75
C GLY A 126 1.75 12.70 3.10
N MET A 127 2.50 11.80 2.48
CA MET A 127 3.95 11.74 2.59
C MET A 127 4.57 12.05 1.24
N VAL A 128 5.60 12.90 1.22
CA VAL A 128 6.32 13.28 0.01
C VAL A 128 7.05 12.05 -0.55
N ALA A 129 6.68 11.67 -1.77
CA ALA A 129 7.38 10.64 -2.54
C ALA A 129 8.58 11.24 -3.29
N SER A 130 8.39 12.40 -3.91
CA SER A 130 9.46 13.16 -4.56
C SER A 130 9.09 14.63 -4.70
N ALA A 131 10.09 15.50 -4.85
CA ALA A 131 9.89 16.89 -5.20
C ALA A 131 10.98 17.33 -6.20
N GLN A 132 10.62 18.28 -7.07
CA GLN A 132 11.52 18.81 -8.09
C GLN A 132 11.19 20.28 -8.36
N ASN A 133 12.21 21.04 -8.74
CA ASN A 133 12.04 22.39 -9.26
C ASN A 133 11.80 22.32 -10.77
N VAL A 134 10.63 22.76 -11.22
CA VAL A 134 10.26 22.86 -12.63
C VAL A 134 10.06 24.34 -12.97
N ARG A 135 11.08 24.96 -13.57
CA ARG A 135 11.04 26.37 -14.01
C ARG A 135 10.63 27.33 -12.89
N GLY A 136 11.17 27.13 -11.68
CA GLY A 136 10.88 27.94 -10.50
C GLY A 136 9.66 27.47 -9.69
N ASN A 137 8.88 26.52 -10.20
CA ASN A 137 7.78 25.92 -9.45
C ASN A 137 8.22 24.66 -8.71
N ILE A 138 7.63 24.42 -7.55
CA ILE A 138 7.85 23.19 -6.79
C ILE A 138 6.77 22.20 -7.21
N LEU A 139 7.18 21.21 -8.01
CA LEU A 139 6.35 20.05 -8.28
C LEU A 139 6.62 19.01 -7.19
N VAL A 140 5.57 18.57 -6.50
CA VAL A 140 5.67 17.53 -5.47
C VAL A 140 4.75 16.36 -5.79
N ARG A 141 5.28 15.15 -5.72
CA ARG A 141 4.51 13.90 -5.76
C ARG A 141 4.34 13.39 -4.35
N ILE A 142 3.10 13.07 -4.01
CA ILE A 142 2.69 12.75 -2.64
C ILE A 142 1.95 11.44 -2.67
N VAL A 143 2.28 10.58 -1.73
CA VAL A 143 1.63 9.29 -1.52
C VAL A 143 0.77 9.35 -0.26
N GLY A 144 -0.44 8.80 -0.34
CA GLY A 144 -1.43 8.85 0.72
C GLY A 144 -2.70 8.11 0.35
N ALA A 145 -3.62 7.99 1.30
CA ALA A 145 -4.94 7.40 1.07
C ALA A 145 -6.02 8.48 0.92
N ASN A 146 -7.16 8.10 0.32
CA ASN A 146 -8.31 8.96 0.11
C ASN A 146 -8.00 10.23 -0.72
N HIS A 147 -7.19 10.08 -1.76
CA HIS A 147 -6.91 11.11 -2.78
C HIS A 147 -6.98 10.55 -4.20
N GLU A 148 -7.61 9.38 -4.37
CA GLU A 148 -7.73 8.74 -5.67
C GLU A 148 -8.59 9.54 -6.65
N GLY A 149 -9.34 10.55 -6.20
CA GLY A 149 -10.23 11.31 -7.07
C GLY A 149 -11.51 10.53 -7.40
N LYS A 150 -12.33 11.06 -8.30
CA LYS A 150 -13.64 10.48 -8.65
C LYS A 150 -13.83 10.42 -10.17
N GLY A 151 -14.65 9.47 -10.63
CA GLY A 151 -15.03 9.34 -12.03
C GLY A 151 -13.83 9.11 -12.96
N LYS A 152 -13.81 9.82 -14.09
CA LYS A 152 -12.76 9.69 -15.13
C LYS A 152 -11.37 10.13 -14.66
N ASN A 153 -11.30 10.89 -13.57
CA ASN A 153 -10.04 11.37 -12.98
C ASN A 153 -9.57 10.45 -11.83
N LYS A 154 -10.18 9.27 -11.67
CA LYS A 154 -9.78 8.32 -10.63
C LYS A 154 -8.37 7.78 -10.93
N ARG A 155 -7.48 7.97 -9.97
CA ARG A 155 -6.09 7.50 -9.99
C ARG A 155 -6.05 6.00 -9.65
N PRO A 156 -5.07 5.25 -10.19
CA PRO A 156 -4.81 3.90 -9.73
C PRO A 156 -4.53 3.87 -8.23
N THR A 157 -5.07 2.86 -7.55
CA THR A 157 -4.83 2.61 -6.13
C THR A 157 -4.15 1.26 -5.92
N TRP A 158 -3.39 1.12 -4.84
CA TRP A 158 -2.82 -0.15 -4.39
C TRP A 158 -2.98 -0.32 -2.88
N THR A 159 -2.67 -1.53 -2.41
CA THR A 159 -2.67 -1.86 -0.99
C THR A 159 -1.29 -1.61 -0.37
N GLU A 160 -1.23 -0.78 0.66
CA GLU A 160 -0.01 -0.51 1.43
C GLU A 160 -0.38 -0.07 2.86
N TYR A 161 0.40 -0.49 3.87
CA TYR A 161 0.16 -0.15 5.28
C TYR A 161 -1.31 -0.33 5.74
N ASP A 162 -1.90 -1.47 5.38
CA ASP A 162 -3.28 -1.87 5.71
C ASP A 162 -4.37 -0.97 5.11
N CYS A 163 -4.01 -0.20 4.09
CA CYS A 163 -4.91 0.69 3.36
C CYS A 163 -5.05 0.21 1.90
N THR A 164 -6.27 0.00 1.42
CA THR A 164 -6.55 -0.51 0.06
C THR A 164 -6.68 0.60 -1.00
N ASN A 165 -6.77 1.86 -0.57
CA ASN A 165 -7.04 3.04 -1.40
C ASN A 165 -5.86 4.02 -1.42
N VAL A 166 -4.62 3.50 -1.37
CA VAL A 166 -3.41 4.32 -1.44
C VAL A 166 -3.17 4.73 -2.88
N SER A 167 -2.87 6.00 -3.12
CA SER A 167 -2.56 6.55 -4.44
C SER A 167 -1.40 7.54 -4.36
N ILE A 168 -0.78 7.82 -5.51
CA ILE A 168 0.12 8.98 -5.67
C ILE A 168 -0.61 10.07 -6.45
N TRP A 169 -0.51 11.30 -5.97
CA TRP A 169 -0.95 12.49 -6.69
C TRP A 169 0.16 13.54 -6.74
N GLU A 170 -0.08 14.59 -7.53
CA GLU A 170 0.89 15.62 -7.81
C GLU A 170 0.31 17.01 -7.58
N ILE A 171 1.11 17.90 -7.01
CA ILE A 171 0.87 19.34 -6.96
C ILE A 171 1.95 20.01 -7.81
N GLN A 172 1.53 20.67 -8.90
CA GLN A 172 2.42 21.25 -9.92
C GLN A 172 3.15 22.52 -9.46
N SER A 173 2.52 23.29 -8.57
CA SER A 173 3.05 24.52 -8.00
C SER A 173 2.68 24.57 -6.52
N LEU A 174 3.46 23.85 -5.72
CA LEU A 174 3.26 23.82 -4.27
C LEU A 174 3.61 25.18 -3.68
N GLN A 175 2.67 25.76 -2.94
CA GLN A 175 2.84 27.02 -2.24
C GLN A 175 2.95 26.75 -0.74
N GLN A 176 3.79 27.51 -0.04
CA GLN A 176 3.92 27.36 1.41
C GLN A 176 2.66 27.80 2.16
N SER A 177 1.92 28.76 1.62
CA SER A 177 0.65 29.21 2.21
C SER A 177 -0.35 28.06 2.32
N GLY A 178 -0.89 27.84 3.52
CA GLY A 178 -1.83 26.75 3.78
C GLY A 178 -1.21 25.35 3.77
N VAL A 179 0.12 25.24 3.77
CA VAL A 179 0.83 23.96 3.80
C VAL A 179 1.76 23.92 5.00
N SER A 180 1.85 22.77 5.67
CA SER A 180 2.85 22.51 6.71
C SER A 180 3.59 21.23 6.39
N LEU A 181 4.92 21.31 6.38
CA LEU A 181 5.80 20.15 6.24
C LEU A 181 6.37 19.74 7.59
N TYR A 182 6.50 18.43 7.79
CA TYR A 182 7.12 17.83 8.97
C TYR A 182 8.19 16.86 8.52
N ARG A 183 9.32 16.88 9.21
CA ARG A 183 10.49 16.07 8.93
C ARG A 183 10.96 15.36 10.20
N LYS A 184 11.46 14.14 10.05
CA LYS A 184 12.07 13.40 11.15
C LYS A 184 13.50 13.90 11.43
#